data_AF-A0A367ILK2-F1
#
_entry.id   AF-A0A367ILK2-F1
#
_cell.length_a   1.000
_cell.length_b   1.000
_cell.length_c   1.000
_cell.angle_alpha   90.00
_cell.angle_beta   90.00
_cell.angle_gamma   90.00
#
_symmetry.space_group_name_H-M   'P 1'
#
loop_
_entity.id
_entity.type
_entity.pdbx_description
1 polymer ?
#
loop_
_entity_poly.entity_id
_entity_poly.type
_entity_poly.pdbx_seq_one_letter_code
_entity_poly.pdbx_strand_id
1 'polypeptide(L)'
;DDMREIKQTAETLLKQADLCITSDGQLIPLETTKAQKRLSGAPKIPEEDDDEPEMSPRKPTGNPESIPEPILDEEREPFMLPIHVFGEDTVACLLSIKSKCRGRGLGQMEAKMDEVCQLAQSDTLGDLPLLFEEDFESDQAIEDFVNASLMLIQETVMDSREAIVTLVISIWHQLVDFCQEAVVETELTMDWVERAFCGLLKRTSDSHQRIRQDATSLILVLVQVYSVPPYTLIPLYVGKPERLLHNHKEAKFRIQLVETTVRKLAVKGNKKKDGFVSLEDVMEFVVAYLRHSHEDVREAAVKLVITISDQVGFSRISSYIDDSLKVSLADTVKKFAINNKTIKNDTKKTISEINALASTTTHRPKAKKSEAKSTAKKTTNTRTPRNKPKEEPVVVNENR
;
A
#
# COMPACT_ATOMS: atom_id res chain seq x y z
N ASP A 1 -44.37 33.30 -16.73
CA ASP A 1 -44.44 31.93 -16.19
C ASP A 1 -43.11 31.43 -15.60
N ASP A 2 -42.03 32.15 -15.86
CA ASP A 2 -40.65 31.83 -15.48
C ASP A 2 -40.43 31.62 -13.97
N MET A 3 -41.09 32.41 -13.11
CA MET A 3 -40.98 32.24 -11.66
C MET A 3 -41.61 30.94 -11.14
N ARG A 4 -42.67 30.44 -11.80
CA ARG A 4 -43.27 29.15 -11.44
C ARG A 4 -42.37 28.00 -11.85
N GLU A 5 -41.74 28.11 -13.01
CA GLU A 5 -40.80 27.10 -13.51
C GLU A 5 -39.52 27.03 -12.66
N ILE A 6 -38.98 28.18 -12.24
CA ILE A 6 -37.84 28.25 -11.31
C ILE A 6 -38.20 27.61 -9.96
N LYS A 7 -39.38 27.94 -9.41
CA LYS A 7 -39.84 27.37 -8.14
C LYS A 7 -39.99 25.85 -8.24
N GLN A 8 -40.58 25.35 -9.31
CA GLN A 8 -40.80 23.92 -9.51
C GLN A 8 -39.48 23.16 -9.71
N THR A 9 -38.52 23.78 -10.40
CA THR A 9 -37.17 23.22 -10.59
C THR A 9 -36.42 23.16 -9.26
N ALA A 10 -36.45 24.23 -8.47
CA ALA A 10 -35.83 24.27 -7.14
C ALA A 10 -36.45 23.25 -6.18
N GLU A 11 -37.77 23.11 -6.15
CA GLU A 11 -38.46 22.09 -5.35
C GLU A 11 -38.10 20.66 -5.76
N THR A 12 -37.83 20.43 -7.06
CA THR A 12 -37.43 19.11 -7.56
C THR A 12 -36.00 18.77 -7.14
N LEU A 13 -35.08 19.73 -7.23
CA LEU A 13 -33.68 19.55 -6.79
C LEU A 13 -33.57 19.32 -5.28
N LEU A 14 -34.37 20.05 -4.48
CA LEU A 14 -34.42 19.86 -3.03
C LEU A 14 -34.95 18.47 -2.64
N LYS A 15 -35.98 17.98 -3.34
CA LYS A 15 -36.50 16.62 -3.14
C LYS A 15 -35.49 15.53 -3.54
N GLN A 16 -34.70 15.75 -4.59
CA GLN A 16 -33.64 14.80 -4.98
C GLN A 16 -32.50 14.73 -3.96
N ALA A 17 -32.29 15.81 -3.20
CA ALA A 17 -31.28 15.89 -2.16
C ALA A 17 -31.79 15.56 -0.75
N ASP A 18 -33.04 15.10 -0.61
CA ASP A 18 -33.73 14.87 0.68
C ASP A 18 -33.69 16.09 1.63
N LEU A 19 -33.81 17.30 1.08
CA LEU A 19 -33.83 18.56 1.83
C LEU A 19 -35.15 19.31 1.65
N CYS A 20 -35.58 20.04 2.68
CA CYS A 20 -36.68 21.01 2.59
C CYS A 20 -36.29 22.34 3.21
N ILE A 21 -36.85 23.43 2.68
CA ILE A 21 -36.69 24.78 3.23
C ILE A 21 -37.82 25.03 4.23
N THR A 22 -37.48 25.39 5.46
CA THR A 22 -38.43 25.78 6.50
C THR A 22 -39.01 27.17 6.23
N SER A 23 -40.08 27.55 6.93
CA SER A 23 -40.73 28.86 6.75
C SER A 23 -39.84 30.06 7.10
N ASP A 24 -38.78 29.85 7.89
CA ASP A 24 -37.73 30.82 8.23
C ASP A 24 -36.51 30.76 7.29
N GLY A 25 -36.55 29.93 6.24
CA GLY A 25 -35.52 29.89 5.19
C GLY A 25 -34.34 28.95 5.45
N GLN A 26 -34.40 28.09 6.47
CA GLN A 26 -33.35 27.11 6.76
C GLN A 26 -33.53 25.82 5.96
N LEU A 27 -32.43 25.20 5.53
CA LEU A 27 -32.43 23.89 4.87
C LEU A 27 -32.32 22.78 5.92
N ILE A 28 -33.33 21.91 6.00
CA ILE A 28 -33.33 20.75 6.90
C ILE A 28 -33.58 19.45 6.12
N PRO A 29 -33.05 18.30 6.59
CA PRO A 29 -33.37 17.00 6.01
C PRO A 29 -34.87 16.67 6.07
N LEU A 30 -35.41 16.04 5.03
CA LEU A 30 -36.84 15.73 4.90
C LEU A 30 -37.34 14.73 5.98
N GLU A 31 -36.44 13.97 6.60
CA GLU A 31 -36.78 12.98 7.63
C GLU A 31 -37.20 13.63 8.96
N THR A 32 -36.65 14.81 9.28
CA THR A 32 -36.96 15.54 10.52
C THR A 32 -38.42 16.02 10.58
N THR A 33 -39.02 16.37 9.44
CA THR A 33 -40.38 16.94 9.38
C THR A 33 -41.50 15.90 9.53
N LYS A 34 -41.22 14.62 9.25
CA LYS A 34 -42.19 13.52 9.45
C LYS A 34 -42.29 13.09 10.93
N ALA A 35 -41.23 13.30 11.72
CA ALA A 35 -41.23 13.01 13.15
C ALA A 35 -42.06 14.03 13.96
N GLN A 36 -42.03 15.30 13.58
CA GLN A 36 -42.76 16.37 14.30
C GLN A 36 -44.28 16.35 14.09
N LYS A 37 -44.77 15.83 12.95
CA LYS A 37 -46.23 15.78 12.66
C LYS A 37 -46.95 14.62 13.38
N ARG A 38 -46.22 13.76 14.10
CA ARG A 38 -46.79 12.64 14.87
C ARG A 38 -47.02 12.95 16.35
N LEU A 39 -46.69 14.15 16.83
CA LEU A 39 -46.78 14.53 18.25
C LEU A 39 -47.94 15.48 18.61
N SER A 40 -48.83 15.82 17.68
CA SER A 40 -50.01 16.66 17.95
C SER A 40 -51.31 15.87 17.78
N GLY A 41 -51.59 15.00 18.74
CA GLY A 41 -52.88 14.31 18.85
C GLY A 41 -53.11 13.96 20.32
N ALA A 42 -53.86 14.81 21.03
CA ALA A 42 -54.34 14.49 22.36
C ALA A 42 -55.51 13.49 22.25
N PRO A 43 -55.53 12.45 23.11
CA PRO A 43 -56.81 11.97 23.59
C PRO A 43 -56.84 11.69 25.11
N LYS A 44 -58.01 12.07 25.65
CA LYS A 44 -58.70 11.74 26.91
C LYS A 44 -58.16 10.58 27.77
N ILE A 45 -58.10 10.89 29.06
CA ILE A 45 -58.12 9.96 30.21
C ILE A 45 -59.40 9.10 30.13
N PRO A 46 -59.28 7.78 30.35
CA PRO A 46 -60.06 7.17 31.44
C PRO A 46 -59.24 6.23 32.33
N GLU A 47 -59.68 6.28 33.58
CA GLU A 47 -59.57 5.43 34.78
C GLU A 47 -58.81 4.09 34.76
N GLU A 48 -58.30 3.85 35.97
CA GLU A 48 -57.56 2.72 36.55
C GLU A 48 -58.08 1.33 36.17
N ASP A 49 -57.15 0.43 35.86
CA ASP A 49 -57.20 -0.97 36.31
C ASP A 49 -55.76 -1.50 36.40
N ASP A 50 -55.45 -2.06 37.57
CA ASP A 50 -54.20 -2.75 37.94
C ASP A 50 -53.97 -3.98 37.06
N ASP A 51 -52.86 -4.02 36.33
CA ASP A 51 -52.22 -5.27 35.90
C ASP A 51 -50.72 -5.02 35.63
N GLU A 52 -49.88 -5.84 36.28
CA GLU A 52 -48.42 -5.76 36.24
C GLU A 52 -47.86 -5.89 34.80
N PRO A 53 -46.88 -5.05 34.38
CA PRO A 53 -46.28 -5.22 33.07
C PRO A 53 -45.18 -6.29 33.10
N GLU A 54 -45.47 -7.45 32.51
CA GLU A 54 -44.47 -8.37 31.98
C GLU A 54 -43.44 -7.59 31.13
N MET A 55 -42.17 -7.63 31.54
CA MET A 55 -41.03 -7.11 30.79
C MET A 55 -40.86 -7.89 29.48
N SER A 56 -41.54 -7.44 28.42
CA SER A 56 -41.15 -7.78 27.06
C SER A 56 -39.85 -7.03 26.71
N PRO A 57 -38.81 -7.70 26.20
CA PRO A 57 -37.54 -7.05 25.90
C PRO A 57 -37.76 -6.00 24.82
N ARG A 58 -37.46 -4.73 25.15
CA ARG A 58 -37.45 -3.64 24.18
C ARG A 58 -36.53 -4.05 23.03
N LYS A 59 -37.09 -4.21 21.83
CA LYS A 59 -36.31 -4.41 20.60
C LYS A 59 -35.30 -3.25 20.50
N PRO A 60 -34.02 -3.50 20.21
CA PRO A 60 -33.05 -2.43 20.00
C PRO A 60 -33.58 -1.55 18.87
N THR A 61 -33.78 -0.26 19.14
CA THR A 61 -34.22 0.73 18.16
C THR A 61 -33.10 1.16 17.20
N GLY A 62 -31.97 0.45 17.21
CA GLY A 62 -30.86 0.65 16.28
C GLY A 62 -31.00 -0.21 15.03
N ASN A 63 -30.61 0.33 13.88
CA ASN A 63 -30.43 -0.46 12.67
C ASN A 63 -29.44 -1.61 12.97
N PRO A 64 -29.82 -2.89 12.82
CA PRO A 64 -28.95 -4.03 13.14
C PRO A 64 -27.64 -4.05 12.32
N GLU A 65 -27.59 -3.33 11.19
CA GLU A 65 -26.37 -3.12 10.39
C GLU A 65 -25.36 -2.16 11.03
N SER A 66 -25.74 -1.48 12.12
CA SER A 66 -24.94 -0.47 12.82
C SER A 66 -24.50 -0.92 14.21
N ILE A 67 -24.75 -2.17 14.57
CA ILE A 67 -24.33 -2.76 15.84
C ILE A 67 -23.26 -3.80 15.50
N PRO A 68 -22.01 -3.67 15.99
CA PRO A 68 -21.00 -4.68 15.79
C PRO A 68 -21.37 -5.95 16.56
N GLU A 69 -20.90 -7.09 16.07
CA GLU A 69 -20.80 -8.30 16.85
C GLU A 69 -19.85 -8.11 18.05
N PRO A 70 -20.08 -8.80 19.17
CA PRO A 70 -19.17 -8.74 20.31
C PRO A 70 -17.83 -9.37 19.93
N ILE A 71 -16.74 -8.85 20.51
CA ILE A 71 -15.42 -9.46 20.42
C ILE A 71 -15.45 -10.78 21.18
N LEU A 72 -15.13 -11.88 20.51
CA LEU A 72 -15.07 -13.20 21.13
C LEU A 72 -13.92 -13.27 22.14
N ASP A 73 -14.08 -14.05 23.22
CA ASP A 73 -13.05 -14.16 24.26
C ASP A 73 -11.71 -14.65 23.69
N GLU A 74 -11.73 -15.52 22.68
CA GLU A 74 -10.53 -16.00 21.99
C GLU A 74 -9.84 -14.92 21.14
N GLU A 75 -10.60 -13.93 20.67
CA GLU A 75 -10.11 -12.83 19.85
C GLU A 75 -9.78 -11.59 20.69
N ARG A 76 -10.12 -11.58 21.98
CA ARG A 76 -9.93 -10.43 22.86
C ARG A 76 -8.48 -10.22 23.25
N GLU A 77 -7.76 -11.30 23.56
CA GLU A 77 -6.39 -11.25 24.09
C GLU A 77 -5.43 -10.39 23.24
N PRO A 78 -5.38 -10.54 21.89
CA PRO A 78 -4.51 -9.72 21.05
C PRO A 78 -4.91 -8.25 20.99
N PHE A 79 -6.12 -7.88 21.42
CA PHE A 79 -6.67 -6.52 21.34
C PHE A 79 -6.89 -5.87 22.70
N MET A 80 -6.41 -6.45 23.81
CA MET A 80 -6.55 -5.87 25.14
C MET A 80 -6.01 -4.44 25.21
N LEU A 81 -4.81 -4.19 24.67
CA LEU A 81 -4.24 -2.84 24.63
C LEU A 81 -5.09 -1.87 23.79
N PRO A 82 -5.45 -2.18 22.53
CA PRO A 82 -6.42 -1.38 21.78
C PRO A 82 -7.75 -1.13 22.50
N ILE A 83 -8.28 -2.12 23.24
CA ILE A 83 -9.52 -1.96 24.00
C ILE A 83 -9.33 -0.94 25.13
N HIS A 84 -8.24 -1.00 25.87
CA HIS A 84 -7.94 -0.02 26.91
C HIS A 84 -7.70 1.39 26.36
N VAL A 85 -7.06 1.50 25.19
CA VAL A 85 -6.72 2.78 24.57
C VAL A 85 -7.90 3.41 23.83
N PHE A 86 -8.69 2.64 23.08
CA PHE A 86 -9.75 3.16 22.19
C PHE A 86 -11.18 2.84 22.67
N GLY A 87 -11.33 1.96 23.67
CA GLY A 87 -12.62 1.48 24.14
C GLY A 87 -13.15 0.29 23.32
N GLU A 88 -13.94 -0.55 23.99
CA GLU A 88 -14.43 -1.80 23.40
C GLU A 88 -15.34 -1.60 22.18
N ASP A 89 -16.21 -0.57 22.17
CA ASP A 89 -17.09 -0.30 21.01
C ASP A 89 -16.29 0.02 19.75
N THR A 90 -15.22 0.81 19.86
CA THR A 90 -14.38 1.17 18.71
C THR A 90 -13.66 -0.05 18.17
N VAL A 91 -13.06 -0.87 19.03
CA VAL A 91 -12.38 -2.10 18.60
C VAL A 91 -13.38 -3.09 17.99
N ALA A 92 -14.54 -3.32 18.62
CA ALA A 92 -15.58 -4.20 18.08
C ALA A 92 -16.09 -3.70 16.71
N CYS A 93 -16.23 -2.38 16.55
CA CYS A 93 -16.56 -1.78 15.26
C CYS A 93 -15.53 -2.10 14.17
N LEU A 94 -14.24 -1.98 14.48
CA LEU A 94 -13.14 -2.20 13.54
C LEU A 94 -12.98 -3.66 13.15
N LEU A 95 -13.23 -4.59 14.08
CA LEU A 95 -13.18 -6.03 13.83
C LEU A 95 -14.45 -6.58 13.16
N SER A 96 -15.53 -5.80 13.15
CA SER A 96 -16.81 -6.26 12.62
C SER A 96 -16.75 -6.67 11.14
N ILE A 97 -17.42 -7.75 10.77
CA ILE A 97 -17.66 -8.16 9.39
C ILE A 97 -18.48 -7.12 8.61
N LYS A 98 -19.20 -6.23 9.30
CA LYS A 98 -20.04 -5.19 8.72
C LYS A 98 -19.22 -3.95 8.38
N SER A 99 -19.10 -3.64 7.08
CA SER A 99 -18.29 -2.49 6.63
C SER A 99 -18.77 -1.14 7.17
N LYS A 100 -20.06 -0.99 7.51
CA LYS A 100 -20.58 0.22 8.14
C LYS A 100 -20.05 0.40 9.56
N CYS A 101 -19.94 -0.70 10.33
CA CYS A 101 -19.37 -0.68 11.66
C CYS A 101 -17.88 -0.34 11.58
N ARG A 102 -17.13 -0.97 10.67
CA ARG A 102 -15.70 -0.65 10.48
C ARG A 102 -15.45 0.81 10.09
N GLY A 103 -16.27 1.35 9.18
CA GLY A 103 -16.21 2.78 8.84
C GLY A 103 -16.48 3.69 10.05
N ARG A 104 -17.44 3.33 10.91
CA ARG A 104 -17.71 4.06 12.16
C ARG A 104 -16.54 3.96 13.14
N GLY A 105 -16.00 2.76 13.36
CA GLY A 105 -14.86 2.53 14.24
C GLY A 105 -13.64 3.34 13.82
N LEU A 106 -13.37 3.44 12.51
CA LEU A 106 -12.29 4.29 12.02
C LEU A 106 -12.57 5.78 12.21
N GLY A 107 -13.82 6.23 12.05
CA GLY A 107 -14.18 7.61 12.37
C GLY A 107 -14.00 7.93 13.86
N GLN A 108 -14.26 6.99 14.76
CA GLN A 108 -13.96 7.14 16.19
C GLN A 108 -12.45 7.19 16.45
N MET A 109 -11.68 6.31 15.80
CA MET A 109 -10.22 6.31 15.88
C MET A 109 -9.61 7.62 15.35
N GLU A 110 -10.12 8.16 14.24
CA GLU A 110 -9.71 9.45 13.68
C GLU A 110 -10.01 10.60 14.64
N ALA A 111 -11.22 10.65 15.21
CA ALA A 111 -11.57 11.66 16.20
C ALA A 111 -10.65 11.62 17.44
N LYS A 112 -10.33 10.42 17.93
CA LYS A 112 -9.39 10.26 19.04
C LYS A 112 -7.97 10.66 18.65
N MET A 113 -7.53 10.35 17.44
CA MET A 113 -6.25 10.81 16.90
C MET A 113 -6.18 12.34 16.86
N ASP A 114 -7.24 13.01 16.42
CA ASP A 114 -7.34 14.46 16.39
C ASP A 114 -7.27 15.08 17.80
N GLU A 115 -7.90 14.46 18.81
CA GLU A 115 -7.80 14.89 20.22
C GLU A 115 -6.36 14.75 20.74
N VAL A 116 -5.71 13.61 20.46
CA VAL A 116 -4.32 13.36 20.89
C VAL A 116 -3.33 14.30 20.20
N CYS A 117 -3.55 14.61 18.92
CA CYS A 117 -2.75 15.60 18.20
C CYS A 117 -2.92 17.02 18.78
N GLN A 118 -4.12 17.37 19.23
CA GLN A 118 -4.35 18.65 19.93
C GLN A 118 -3.61 18.73 21.26
N LEU A 119 -3.53 17.63 22.03
CA LEU A 119 -2.73 17.57 23.25
C LEU A 119 -1.24 17.78 22.96
N ALA A 120 -0.71 17.16 21.89
CA ALA A 120 0.67 17.36 21.46
C ALA A 120 0.94 18.83 21.10
N GLN A 121 0.08 19.43 20.29
CA GLN A 121 0.21 20.83 19.85
C GLN A 121 0.04 21.85 20.98
N SER A 122 -0.69 21.49 22.03
CA SER A 122 -0.95 22.35 23.19
C SER A 122 0.06 22.15 24.33
N ASP A 123 1.05 21.26 24.16
CA ASP A 123 2.03 20.87 25.18
C ASP A 123 1.37 20.35 26.48
N THR A 124 0.26 19.61 26.33
CA THR A 124 -0.52 19.01 27.43
C THR A 124 -0.57 17.49 27.32
N LEU A 125 0.48 16.86 26.80
CA LEU A 125 0.56 15.39 26.62
C LEU A 125 0.44 14.60 27.92
N GLY A 126 0.72 15.22 29.07
CA GLY A 126 0.51 14.60 30.38
C GLY A 126 -0.95 14.20 30.66
N ASP A 127 -1.91 14.79 29.94
CA ASP A 127 -3.34 14.48 30.05
C ASP A 127 -3.77 13.31 29.16
N LEU A 128 -2.87 12.74 28.33
CA LEU A 128 -3.17 11.63 27.43
C LEU A 128 -3.80 10.41 28.14
N PRO A 129 -3.32 9.95 29.33
CA PRO A 129 -3.94 8.83 30.03
C PRO A 129 -5.42 9.06 30.38
N LEU A 130 -5.85 10.33 30.53
CA LEU A 130 -7.24 10.68 30.84
C LEU A 130 -8.19 10.41 29.67
N LEU A 131 -7.66 10.18 28.47
CA LEU A 131 -8.44 9.79 27.30
C LEU A 131 -8.66 8.27 27.22
N PHE A 132 -7.97 7.47 28.03
CA PHE A 132 -8.09 6.00 28.01
C PHE A 132 -9.24 5.54 28.92
N GLU A 133 -9.52 4.23 28.92
CA GLU A 133 -10.50 3.64 29.85
C GLU A 133 -10.08 3.90 31.30
N GLU A 134 -11.05 4.20 32.19
CA GLU A 134 -10.80 4.70 33.56
C GLU A 134 -9.90 3.80 34.42
N ASP A 135 -9.93 2.48 34.16
CA ASP A 135 -9.16 1.48 34.91
C ASP A 135 -7.77 1.19 34.30
N PHE A 136 -7.38 1.91 33.24
CA PHE A 136 -6.11 1.71 32.55
C PHE A 136 -5.05 2.73 32.99
N GLU A 137 -4.23 2.33 33.96
CA GLU A 137 -3.07 3.10 34.39
C GLU A 137 -1.81 2.64 33.64
N SER A 138 -1.17 3.55 32.90
CA SER A 138 0.10 3.29 32.23
C SER A 138 1.04 4.49 32.31
N ASP A 139 2.28 4.22 32.74
CA ASP A 139 3.39 5.16 32.70
C ASP A 139 3.93 5.37 31.26
N GLN A 140 3.43 4.59 30.29
CA GLN A 140 3.85 4.54 28.88
C GLN A 140 2.73 4.95 27.91
N ALA A 141 1.87 5.88 28.33
CA ALA A 141 0.64 6.22 27.60
C ALA A 141 0.87 6.62 26.12
N ILE A 142 1.98 7.29 25.81
CA ILE A 142 2.33 7.63 24.43
C ILE A 142 2.69 6.38 23.62
N GLU A 143 3.54 5.50 24.16
CA GLU A 143 3.90 4.25 23.49
C GLU A 143 2.69 3.34 23.30
N ASP A 144 1.85 3.22 24.32
CA ASP A 144 0.62 2.44 24.31
C ASP A 144 -0.35 2.94 23.25
N PHE A 145 -0.52 4.26 23.12
CA PHE A 145 -1.35 4.86 22.09
C PHE A 145 -0.83 4.55 20.68
N VAL A 146 0.48 4.69 20.46
CA VAL A 146 1.10 4.42 19.15
C VAL A 146 1.00 2.93 18.80
N ASN A 147 1.29 2.03 19.75
CA ASN A 147 1.19 0.58 19.54
C ASN A 147 -0.24 0.16 19.24
N ALA A 148 -1.21 0.59 20.06
CA ALA A 148 -2.63 0.32 19.85
C ALA A 148 -3.10 0.82 18.47
N SER A 149 -2.69 2.02 18.08
CA SER A 149 -3.03 2.59 16.78
C SER A 149 -2.48 1.74 15.63
N LEU A 150 -1.21 1.34 15.71
CA LEU A 150 -0.58 0.50 14.68
C LEU A 150 -1.18 -0.91 14.62
N MET A 151 -1.63 -1.47 15.75
CA MET A 151 -2.35 -2.75 15.78
C MET A 151 -3.68 -2.66 15.02
N LEU A 152 -4.46 -1.60 15.26
CA LEU A 152 -5.73 -1.38 14.56
C LEU A 152 -5.54 -1.03 13.08
N ILE A 153 -4.51 -0.25 12.75
CA ILE A 153 -4.11 0.05 11.36
C ILE A 153 -3.69 -1.23 10.64
N GLN A 154 -2.91 -2.11 11.28
CA GLN A 154 -2.46 -3.38 10.70
C GLN A 154 -3.65 -4.24 10.25
N GLU A 155 -4.72 -4.27 11.04
CA GLU A 155 -5.94 -5.02 10.70
C GLU A 155 -6.73 -4.34 9.58
N THR A 156 -6.94 -3.03 9.70
CA THR A 156 -7.89 -2.29 8.86
C THR A 156 -7.32 -1.88 7.49
N VAL A 157 -6.00 -1.74 7.35
CA VAL A 157 -5.34 -1.40 6.07
C VAL A 157 -5.59 -2.46 5.00
N MET A 158 -5.96 -3.68 5.40
CA MET A 158 -6.26 -4.79 4.52
C MET A 158 -7.74 -4.87 4.09
N ASP A 159 -8.57 -3.87 4.42
CA ASP A 159 -9.98 -3.88 4.06
C ASP A 159 -10.21 -3.89 2.53
N SER A 160 -11.25 -4.60 2.13
CA SER A 160 -11.81 -4.62 0.78
C SER A 160 -12.37 -3.28 0.26
N ARG A 161 -12.79 -2.36 1.13
CA ARG A 161 -13.50 -1.13 0.77
C ARG A 161 -12.54 0.04 0.63
N GLU A 162 -12.55 0.70 -0.53
CA GLU A 162 -11.67 1.84 -0.82
C GLU A 162 -11.77 2.97 0.21
N ALA A 163 -12.98 3.35 0.62
CA ALA A 163 -13.19 4.44 1.58
C ALA A 163 -12.53 4.15 2.93
N ILE A 164 -12.63 2.90 3.41
CA ILE A 164 -12.02 2.46 4.67
C ILE A 164 -10.49 2.54 4.56
N VAL A 165 -9.92 1.98 3.49
CA VAL A 165 -8.46 1.94 3.30
C VAL A 165 -7.87 3.35 3.17
N THR A 166 -8.57 4.24 2.46
CA THR A 166 -8.16 5.63 2.32
C THR A 166 -8.13 6.33 3.67
N LEU A 167 -9.14 6.09 4.51
CA LEU A 167 -9.21 6.65 5.86
C LEU A 167 -8.10 6.10 6.77
N VAL A 168 -7.82 4.80 6.73
CA VAL A 168 -6.70 4.20 7.48
C VAL A 168 -5.35 4.82 7.10
N ILE A 169 -5.11 5.03 5.80
CA ILE A 169 -3.88 5.68 5.32
C ILE A 169 -3.80 7.13 5.83
N SER A 170 -4.93 7.85 5.89
CA SER A 170 -5.01 9.20 6.46
C SER A 170 -4.68 9.21 7.96
N ILE A 171 -5.29 8.32 8.74
CA ILE A 171 -5.03 8.19 10.17
C ILE A 171 -3.56 7.83 10.42
N TRP A 172 -2.95 6.99 9.59
CA TRP A 172 -1.53 6.68 9.73
C TRP A 172 -0.64 7.89 9.40
N HIS A 173 -1.01 8.74 8.45
CA HIS A 173 -0.31 10.02 8.28
C HIS A 173 -0.37 10.88 9.54
N GLN A 174 -1.55 11.02 10.16
CA GLN A 174 -1.71 11.76 11.42
C GLN A 174 -0.88 11.14 12.56
N LEU A 175 -0.86 9.81 12.67
CA LEU A 175 -0.06 9.11 13.66
C LEU A 175 1.44 9.39 13.48
N VAL A 176 1.91 9.45 12.24
CA VAL A 176 3.31 9.80 11.96
C VAL A 176 3.61 11.23 12.40
N ASP A 177 2.73 12.18 12.06
CA ASP A 177 2.89 13.59 12.47
C ASP A 177 2.87 13.71 14.01
N PHE A 178 1.96 12.99 14.67
CA PHE A 178 1.91 12.89 16.14
C PHE A 178 3.22 12.36 16.73
N CYS A 179 3.76 11.24 16.21
CA CYS A 179 5.02 10.68 16.71
C CYS A 179 6.18 11.68 16.59
N GLN A 180 6.18 12.53 15.56
CA GLN A 180 7.20 13.58 15.41
C GLN A 180 7.02 14.71 16.41
N GLU A 181 5.77 15.16 16.62
CA GLU A 181 5.45 16.24 17.56
C GLU A 181 5.67 15.82 19.02
N ALA A 182 5.25 14.61 19.39
CA ALA A 182 5.46 14.02 20.70
C ALA A 182 6.90 13.49 20.90
N VAL A 183 7.77 13.63 19.91
CA VAL A 183 9.19 13.21 19.93
C VAL A 183 9.35 11.74 20.34
N VAL A 184 8.52 10.87 19.79
CA VAL A 184 8.55 9.43 20.07
C VAL A 184 9.81 8.82 19.48
N GLU A 185 10.56 8.09 20.29
CA GLU A 185 11.79 7.46 19.85
C GLU A 185 11.52 6.38 18.79
N THR A 186 12.29 6.42 17.70
CA THR A 186 12.16 5.47 16.58
C THR A 186 12.37 4.02 17.03
N GLU A 187 13.28 3.79 17.99
CA GLU A 187 13.60 2.47 18.52
C GLU A 187 12.38 1.76 19.12
N LEU A 188 11.55 2.50 19.85
CA LEU A 188 10.38 1.96 20.55
C LEU A 188 9.29 1.50 19.57
N THR A 189 9.19 2.17 18.42
CA THR A 189 8.08 1.99 17.48
C THR A 189 8.43 1.15 16.27
N MET A 190 9.72 0.92 15.99
CA MET A 190 10.19 0.27 14.76
C MET A 190 9.51 -1.08 14.51
N ASP A 191 9.53 -1.98 15.50
CA ASP A 191 8.97 -3.33 15.36
C ASP A 191 7.46 -3.30 15.05
N TRP A 192 6.74 -2.32 15.59
CA TRP A 192 5.31 -2.17 15.39
C TRP A 192 5.00 -1.63 13.99
N VAL A 193 5.82 -0.68 13.53
CA VAL A 193 5.75 -0.12 12.20
C VAL A 193 6.07 -1.20 11.16
N GLU A 194 7.10 -2.02 11.35
CA GLU A 194 7.44 -3.10 10.42
C GLU A 194 6.27 -4.10 10.24
N ARG A 195 5.60 -4.46 11.35
CA ARG A 195 4.41 -5.34 11.33
C ARG A 195 3.28 -4.74 10.49
N ALA A 196 2.92 -3.47 10.73
CA ALA A 196 1.86 -2.79 9.98
C ALA A 196 2.26 -2.51 8.52
N PHE A 197 3.55 -2.23 8.26
CA PHE A 197 4.09 -1.81 6.97
C PHE A 197 3.89 -2.87 5.88
N CYS A 198 3.92 -4.15 6.26
CA CYS A 198 3.65 -5.26 5.33
C CYS A 198 2.25 -5.18 4.71
N GLY A 199 1.23 -4.75 5.47
CA GLY A 199 -0.12 -4.52 4.96
C GLY A 199 -0.16 -3.38 3.95
N LEU A 200 0.50 -2.26 4.27
CA LEU A 200 0.60 -1.10 3.38
C LEU A 200 1.33 -1.43 2.06
N LEU A 201 2.40 -2.23 2.12
CA LEU A 201 3.11 -2.68 0.93
C LEU A 201 2.18 -3.41 -0.06
N LYS A 202 1.27 -4.25 0.43
CA LYS A 202 0.29 -4.94 -0.44
C LYS A 202 -0.60 -3.94 -1.16
N ARG A 203 -0.95 -2.82 -0.52
CA ARG A 203 -1.80 -1.76 -1.10
C ARG A 203 -1.13 -0.98 -2.23
N THR A 204 0.20 -1.05 -2.38
CA THR A 204 0.89 -0.45 -3.54
C THR A 204 0.59 -1.16 -4.87
N SER A 205 0.01 -2.36 -4.80
CA SER A 205 -0.40 -3.17 -5.96
C SER A 205 -1.92 -3.26 -6.14
N ASP A 206 -2.69 -2.44 -5.42
CA ASP A 206 -4.15 -2.43 -5.44
C ASP A 206 -4.71 -2.21 -6.86
N SER A 207 -5.94 -2.68 -7.13
CA SER A 207 -6.63 -2.38 -8.40
C SER A 207 -7.00 -0.90 -8.51
N HIS A 208 -7.35 -0.25 -7.39
CA HIS A 208 -7.72 1.16 -7.34
C HIS A 208 -6.46 2.04 -7.38
N GLN A 209 -6.41 2.94 -8.36
CA GLN A 209 -5.25 3.81 -8.55
C GLN A 209 -5.01 4.75 -7.37
N ARG A 210 -6.07 5.27 -6.76
CA ARG A 210 -6.00 6.16 -5.60
C ARG A 210 -5.28 5.47 -4.44
N ILE A 211 -5.76 4.29 -4.03
CA ILE A 211 -5.13 3.49 -2.97
C ILE A 211 -3.64 3.24 -3.24
N ARG A 212 -3.28 2.87 -4.48
CA ARG A 212 -1.86 2.68 -4.83
C ARG A 212 -1.03 3.96 -4.63
N GLN A 213 -1.57 5.11 -5.03
CA GLN A 213 -0.89 6.40 -4.93
C GLN A 213 -0.72 6.82 -3.47
N ASP A 214 -1.78 6.70 -2.68
CA ASP A 214 -1.80 7.09 -1.27
C ASP A 214 -0.87 6.18 -0.45
N ALA A 215 -0.95 4.86 -0.66
CA ALA A 215 -0.03 3.91 -0.03
C ALA A 215 1.44 4.16 -0.39
N THR A 216 1.72 4.44 -1.67
CA THR A 216 3.07 4.81 -2.12
C THR A 216 3.53 6.10 -1.44
N SER A 217 2.65 7.09 -1.29
CA SER A 217 2.95 8.36 -0.64
C SER A 217 3.32 8.15 0.83
N LEU A 218 2.49 7.43 1.58
CA LEU A 218 2.73 7.13 2.99
C LEU A 218 4.02 6.32 3.19
N ILE A 219 4.30 5.32 2.35
CA ILE A 219 5.56 4.56 2.42
C ILE A 219 6.78 5.48 2.32
N LEU A 220 6.75 6.47 1.42
CA LEU A 220 7.88 7.39 1.26
C LEU A 220 8.08 8.29 2.49
N VAL A 221 6.98 8.70 3.13
CA VAL A 221 7.02 9.43 4.40
C VAL A 221 7.62 8.54 5.49
N LEU A 222 7.10 7.34 5.67
CA LEU A 222 7.59 6.38 6.67
C LEU A 222 9.07 6.06 6.46
N VAL A 223 9.51 5.78 5.23
CA VAL A 223 10.93 5.50 4.95
C VAL A 223 11.82 6.69 5.31
N GLN A 224 11.33 7.92 5.18
CA GLN A 224 12.09 9.12 5.56
C GLN A 224 12.13 9.30 7.08
N VAL A 225 11.00 9.10 7.78
CA VAL A 225 10.91 9.22 9.24
C VAL A 225 11.77 8.16 9.93
N TYR A 226 11.67 6.91 9.47
CA TYR A 226 12.40 5.76 10.00
C TYR A 226 13.74 5.55 9.26
N SER A 227 14.48 6.62 9.00
CA SER A 227 15.77 6.58 8.27
C SER A 227 17.01 6.76 9.16
N VAL A 228 16.82 6.98 10.46
CA VAL A 228 17.92 7.17 11.42
C VAL A 228 18.61 5.84 11.68
N PRO A 229 19.92 5.71 11.43
CA PRO A 229 20.64 4.46 11.69
C PRO A 229 20.51 4.02 13.16
N PRO A 230 20.32 2.72 13.44
CA PRO A 230 20.40 1.58 12.52
C PRO A 230 19.10 1.25 11.76
N TYR A 231 18.03 2.03 11.94
CA TYR A 231 16.69 1.73 11.44
C TYR A 231 16.52 2.06 9.95
N THR A 232 15.80 1.20 9.24
CA THR A 232 15.38 1.45 7.86
C THR A 232 14.26 0.52 7.41
N LEU A 233 13.25 1.06 6.73
CA LEU A 233 12.16 0.28 6.12
C LEU A 233 12.46 -0.16 4.68
N ILE A 234 13.54 0.33 4.07
CA ILE A 234 13.90 0.05 2.66
C ILE A 234 14.10 -1.45 2.39
N PRO A 235 14.79 -2.23 3.26
CA PRO A 235 14.99 -3.66 3.03
C PRO A 235 13.70 -4.46 2.91
N LEU A 236 12.58 -3.99 3.49
CA LEU A 236 11.29 -4.68 3.43
C LEU A 236 10.74 -4.80 1.99
N TYR A 237 11.15 -3.92 1.07
CA TYR A 237 10.68 -3.96 -0.33
C TYR A 237 11.78 -3.88 -1.39
N VAL A 238 12.98 -3.41 -1.06
CA VAL A 238 14.18 -3.46 -1.93
C VAL A 238 15.05 -4.70 -1.63
N GLY A 239 14.95 -5.29 -0.44
CA GLY A 239 15.83 -6.36 0.03
C GLY A 239 15.64 -7.73 -0.64
N LYS A 240 16.54 -8.65 -0.26
CA LYS A 240 16.92 -9.89 -0.98
C LYS A 240 15.74 -10.59 -1.66
N PRO A 241 15.81 -10.82 -2.99
CA PRO A 241 14.76 -11.51 -3.74
C PRO A 241 14.86 -13.03 -3.48
N GLU A 242 14.61 -13.45 -2.24
CA GLU A 242 14.55 -14.89 -1.90
C GLU A 242 13.44 -15.58 -2.69
N ARG A 243 12.43 -14.81 -3.11
CA ARG A 243 11.46 -15.20 -4.14
C ARG A 243 11.13 -14.01 -5.04
N LEU A 244 11.57 -14.07 -6.30
CA LEU A 244 11.05 -13.22 -7.35
C LEU A 244 9.53 -13.34 -7.42
N LEU A 245 8.83 -12.22 -7.37
CA LEU A 245 7.37 -12.20 -7.52
C LEU A 245 6.97 -12.73 -8.90
N HIS A 246 6.28 -13.87 -8.95
CA HIS A 246 5.83 -14.48 -10.20
C HIS A 246 4.64 -13.75 -10.83
N ASN A 247 3.81 -13.11 -10.01
CA ASN A 247 2.73 -12.28 -10.52
C ASN A 247 3.31 -11.02 -11.18
N HIS A 248 3.20 -10.94 -12.50
CA HIS A 248 3.80 -9.86 -13.27
C HIS A 248 3.28 -8.46 -12.90
N LYS A 249 2.01 -8.33 -12.46
CA LYS A 249 1.46 -7.03 -12.06
C LYS A 249 2.07 -6.59 -10.74
N GLU A 250 2.11 -7.48 -9.75
CA GLU A 250 2.70 -7.21 -8.44
C GLU A 250 4.20 -6.90 -8.55
N ALA A 251 4.93 -7.70 -9.34
CA ALA A 251 6.33 -7.44 -9.67
C ALA A 251 6.55 -6.05 -10.28
N LYS A 252 5.73 -5.67 -11.28
CA LYS A 252 5.78 -4.35 -11.93
C LYS A 252 5.53 -3.22 -10.92
N PHE A 253 4.51 -3.35 -10.08
CA PHE A 253 4.19 -2.33 -9.07
C PHE A 253 5.28 -2.21 -8.00
N ARG A 254 5.86 -3.33 -7.54
CA ARG A 254 7.01 -3.30 -6.61
C ARG A 254 8.20 -2.58 -7.23
N ILE A 255 8.54 -2.85 -8.49
CA ILE A 255 9.62 -2.12 -9.18
C ILE A 255 9.30 -0.63 -9.30
N GLN A 256 8.06 -0.25 -9.57
CA GLN A 256 7.64 1.15 -9.66
C GLN A 256 7.70 1.87 -8.30
N LEU A 257 7.40 1.18 -7.20
CA LEU A 257 7.61 1.69 -5.84
C LEU A 257 9.09 1.97 -5.59
N VAL A 258 9.97 1.02 -5.94
CA VAL A 258 11.43 1.19 -5.82
C VAL A 258 11.93 2.34 -6.70
N GLU A 259 11.46 2.45 -7.94
CA GLU A 259 11.78 3.58 -8.84
C GLU A 259 11.39 4.93 -8.24
N THR A 260 10.20 4.99 -7.62
CA THR A 260 9.70 6.22 -6.98
C THR A 260 10.53 6.56 -5.74
N THR A 261 10.88 5.56 -4.94
CA THR A 261 11.76 5.69 -3.77
C THR A 261 13.12 6.23 -4.18
N VAL A 262 13.79 5.60 -5.15
CA VAL A 262 15.07 6.07 -5.69
C VAL A 262 14.98 7.51 -6.18
N ARG A 263 13.90 7.88 -6.88
CA ARG A 263 13.73 9.25 -7.40
C ARG A 263 13.60 10.29 -6.30
N LYS A 264 12.82 10.02 -5.26
CA LYS A 264 12.53 11.00 -4.20
C LYS A 264 13.62 11.02 -3.12
N LEU A 265 14.06 9.85 -2.68
CA LEU A 265 14.96 9.65 -1.54
C LEU A 265 16.43 9.51 -1.94
N ALA A 266 16.73 9.38 -3.24
CA ALA A 266 18.06 9.25 -3.81
C ALA A 266 18.86 8.02 -3.36
N VAL A 267 19.82 7.62 -4.19
CA VAL A 267 20.80 6.58 -3.88
C VAL A 267 21.98 7.20 -3.12
N LYS A 268 22.53 6.46 -2.15
CA LYS A 268 23.77 6.81 -1.45
C LYS A 268 24.91 7.05 -2.46
N GLY A 269 25.62 8.17 -2.29
CA GLY A 269 26.66 8.59 -3.24
C GLY A 269 26.12 9.18 -4.56
N ASN A 270 24.87 9.65 -4.59
CA ASN A 270 24.33 10.49 -5.66
C ASN A 270 25.11 11.82 -5.74
N LYS A 271 25.33 12.28 -6.98
CA LYS A 271 26.14 13.47 -7.29
C LYS A 271 25.59 14.79 -6.70
N LYS A 272 24.28 14.88 -6.43
CA LYS A 272 23.61 16.13 -6.02
C LYS A 272 23.35 16.23 -4.53
N LYS A 273 22.85 15.15 -3.94
CA LYS A 273 22.52 15.01 -2.52
C LYS A 273 22.79 13.58 -2.13
N ASP A 274 23.37 13.35 -0.95
CA ASP A 274 23.46 12.00 -0.45
C ASP A 274 22.05 11.45 -0.18
N GLY A 275 21.85 10.17 -0.44
CA GLY A 275 20.54 9.54 -0.47
C GLY A 275 20.36 8.50 0.63
N PHE A 276 19.14 8.01 0.78
CA PHE A 276 18.83 6.95 1.76
C PHE A 276 19.02 5.54 1.20
N VAL A 277 18.86 5.37 -0.13
CA VAL A 277 18.82 4.04 -0.77
C VAL A 277 20.23 3.50 -0.99
N SER A 278 20.50 2.28 -0.52
CA SER A 278 21.76 1.57 -0.81
C SER A 278 21.88 1.26 -2.31
N LEU A 279 23.04 1.56 -2.91
CA LEU A 279 23.32 1.20 -4.30
C LEU A 279 23.40 -0.31 -4.49
N GLU A 280 23.97 -1.02 -3.52
CA GLU A 280 24.15 -2.48 -3.57
C GLU A 280 22.78 -3.18 -3.57
N ASP A 281 21.96 -2.91 -2.56
CA ASP A 281 20.65 -3.55 -2.40
C ASP A 281 19.74 -3.30 -3.61
N VAL A 282 19.70 -2.05 -4.12
CA VAL A 282 18.84 -1.72 -5.26
C VAL A 282 19.34 -2.34 -6.56
N MET A 283 20.66 -2.52 -6.70
CA MET A 283 21.23 -3.19 -7.87
C MET A 283 21.00 -4.70 -7.82
N GLU A 284 21.17 -5.35 -6.65
CA GLU A 284 20.81 -6.76 -6.47
C GLU A 284 19.34 -7.02 -6.81
N PHE A 285 18.46 -6.16 -6.31
CA PHE A 285 17.03 -6.19 -6.60
C PHE A 285 16.73 -6.08 -8.10
N VAL A 286 17.19 -5.01 -8.75
CA VAL A 286 16.79 -4.72 -10.13
C VAL A 286 17.39 -5.73 -11.12
N VAL A 287 18.61 -6.22 -10.87
CA VAL A 287 19.26 -7.23 -11.72
C VAL A 287 18.48 -8.54 -11.74
N ALA A 288 17.90 -8.94 -10.60
CA ALA A 288 17.04 -10.12 -10.55
C ALA A 288 15.79 -9.96 -11.45
N TYR A 289 15.19 -8.76 -11.49
CA TYR A 289 14.01 -8.48 -12.31
C TYR A 289 14.30 -8.21 -13.80
N LEU A 290 15.54 -7.86 -14.18
CA LEU A 290 15.94 -7.78 -15.60
C LEU A 290 15.78 -9.14 -16.31
N ARG A 291 15.84 -10.25 -15.56
CA ARG A 291 15.68 -11.62 -16.06
C ARG A 291 14.24 -12.15 -15.98
N HIS A 292 13.28 -11.31 -15.59
CA HIS A 292 11.90 -11.76 -15.43
C HIS A 292 11.29 -12.24 -16.75
N SER A 293 10.42 -13.25 -16.71
CA SER A 293 9.81 -13.87 -17.90
C SER A 293 8.87 -12.91 -18.64
N HIS A 294 8.18 -12.05 -17.91
CA HIS A 294 7.22 -11.07 -18.45
C HIS A 294 7.89 -9.77 -18.94
N GLU A 295 7.48 -9.28 -20.12
CA GLU A 295 8.07 -8.09 -20.77
C GLU A 295 7.86 -6.79 -19.97
N ASP A 296 6.64 -6.49 -19.52
CA ASP A 296 6.37 -5.30 -18.69
C ASP A 296 7.24 -5.18 -17.44
N VAL A 297 7.57 -6.31 -16.82
CA VAL A 297 8.41 -6.35 -15.62
C VAL A 297 9.84 -6.00 -15.98
N ARG A 298 10.36 -6.56 -17.08
CA ARG A 298 11.68 -6.20 -17.59
C ARG A 298 11.74 -4.73 -17.99
N GLU A 299 10.71 -4.20 -18.65
CA GLU A 299 10.65 -2.78 -19.03
C GLU A 299 10.68 -1.86 -17.81
N ALA A 300 9.91 -2.18 -16.76
CA ALA A 300 9.96 -1.45 -15.49
C ALA A 300 11.35 -1.54 -14.84
N ALA A 301 11.99 -2.71 -14.86
CA ALA A 301 13.34 -2.88 -14.34
C ALA A 301 14.37 -2.05 -15.12
N VAL A 302 14.29 -2.01 -16.45
CA VAL A 302 15.15 -1.15 -17.29
C VAL A 302 14.98 0.33 -16.93
N LYS A 303 13.75 0.77 -16.73
CA LYS A 303 13.46 2.15 -16.32
C LYS A 303 14.06 2.47 -14.94
N LEU A 304 14.03 1.52 -14.01
CA LEU A 304 14.71 1.65 -12.71
C LEU A 304 16.24 1.74 -12.88
N VAL A 305 16.86 0.89 -13.69
CA VAL A 305 18.31 0.95 -13.99
C VAL A 305 18.71 2.32 -14.54
N ILE A 306 17.94 2.84 -15.49
CA ILE A 306 18.14 4.18 -16.05
C ILE A 306 18.05 5.24 -14.95
N THR A 307 17.03 5.16 -14.08
CA THR A 307 16.83 6.11 -12.98
C THR A 307 18.00 6.10 -12.00
N ILE A 308 18.56 4.93 -11.67
CA ILE A 308 19.74 4.79 -10.82
C ILE A 308 20.97 5.38 -11.53
N SER A 309 21.17 5.02 -12.80
CA SER A 309 22.28 5.51 -13.62
C SER A 309 22.30 7.03 -13.75
N ASP A 310 21.14 7.67 -13.89
CA ASP A 310 21.03 9.13 -13.94
C ASP A 310 21.52 9.80 -12.64
N GLN A 311 21.49 9.09 -11.49
CA GLN A 311 21.96 9.61 -10.20
C GLN A 311 23.44 9.37 -9.93
N VAL A 312 23.93 8.14 -10.18
CA VAL A 312 25.30 7.72 -9.81
C VAL A 312 26.25 7.55 -11.00
N GLY A 313 25.71 7.53 -12.23
CA GLY A 313 26.44 7.27 -13.47
C GLY A 313 26.48 5.79 -13.86
N PHE A 314 26.44 5.52 -15.17
CA PHE A 314 26.40 4.15 -15.68
C PHE A 314 27.64 3.32 -15.32
N SER A 315 28.81 3.97 -15.26
CA SER A 315 30.08 3.30 -14.94
C SER A 315 30.05 2.58 -13.58
N ARG A 316 29.36 3.15 -12.58
CA ARG A 316 29.21 2.53 -11.26
C ARG A 316 28.30 1.32 -11.29
N ILE A 317 27.17 1.42 -11.98
CA ILE A 317 26.20 0.32 -12.05
C ILE A 317 26.63 -0.81 -12.99
N SER A 318 27.49 -0.54 -13.97
CA SER A 318 27.94 -1.54 -14.96
C SER A 318 28.67 -2.73 -14.32
N SER A 319 29.25 -2.55 -13.13
CA SER A 319 29.91 -3.61 -12.37
C SER A 319 28.95 -4.67 -11.83
N TYR A 320 27.68 -4.32 -11.63
CA TYR A 320 26.63 -5.22 -11.11
C TYR A 320 25.91 -6.00 -12.21
N ILE A 321 26.07 -5.60 -13.48
CA ILE A 321 25.37 -6.19 -14.62
C ILE A 321 26.38 -7.04 -15.39
N ASP A 322 26.12 -8.33 -15.54
CA ASP A 322 26.97 -9.22 -16.33
C ASP A 322 26.89 -8.92 -17.84
N ASP A 323 27.87 -9.42 -18.59
CA ASP A 323 27.97 -9.16 -20.03
C ASP A 323 26.79 -9.72 -20.85
N SER A 324 26.16 -10.81 -20.40
CA SER A 324 24.97 -11.36 -21.07
C SER A 324 23.74 -10.46 -20.88
N LEU A 325 23.58 -9.91 -19.68
CA LEU A 325 22.53 -8.97 -19.35
C LEU A 325 22.75 -7.63 -20.01
N LYS A 326 23.99 -7.16 -20.19
CA LYS A 326 24.28 -5.91 -20.92
C LYS A 326 23.71 -5.93 -22.35
N VAL A 327 23.87 -7.05 -23.04
CA VAL A 327 23.35 -7.21 -24.41
C VAL A 327 21.82 -7.20 -24.40
N SER A 328 21.19 -8.00 -23.54
CA SER A 328 19.72 -8.03 -23.40
C SER A 328 19.16 -6.67 -22.99
N LEU A 329 19.83 -5.98 -22.08
CA LEU A 329 19.46 -4.66 -21.59
C LEU A 329 19.50 -3.64 -22.72
N ALA A 330 20.55 -3.61 -23.55
CA ALA A 330 20.63 -2.70 -24.68
C ALA A 330 19.46 -2.89 -25.67
N ASP A 331 19.06 -4.13 -25.94
CA ASP A 331 17.93 -4.39 -26.82
C ASP A 331 16.60 -3.95 -26.21
N THR A 332 16.38 -4.19 -24.91
CA THR A 332 15.19 -3.67 -24.20
C THR A 332 15.21 -2.14 -24.10
N VAL A 333 16.37 -1.52 -23.88
CA VAL A 333 16.55 -0.06 -23.84
C VAL A 333 16.26 0.58 -25.19
N LYS A 334 16.69 -0.02 -26.30
CA LYS A 334 16.34 0.47 -27.65
C LYS A 334 14.83 0.46 -27.86
N LYS A 335 14.15 -0.63 -27.50
CA LYS A 335 12.68 -0.73 -27.57
C LYS A 335 12.00 0.33 -26.68
N PHE A 336 12.46 0.46 -25.44
CA PHE A 336 11.97 1.47 -24.50
C PHE A 336 12.10 2.90 -25.04
N ALA A 337 13.25 3.23 -25.64
CA ALA A 337 13.52 4.54 -26.21
C ALA A 337 12.65 4.87 -27.43
N ILE A 338 12.31 3.87 -28.25
CA ILE A 338 11.41 4.04 -29.40
C ILE A 338 9.97 4.32 -28.92
N ASN A 339 9.54 3.62 -27.86
CA ASN A 339 8.17 3.73 -27.36
C ASN A 339 7.92 5.01 -26.55
N ASN A 340 8.95 5.57 -25.91
CA ASN A 340 8.84 6.77 -25.06
C ASN A 340 9.45 8.01 -25.74
N LYS A 341 8.60 8.86 -26.33
CA LYS A 341 9.02 10.05 -27.09
C LYS A 341 9.50 11.24 -26.21
N THR A 342 9.28 11.19 -24.89
CA THR A 342 9.57 12.28 -23.94
C THR A 342 10.65 11.89 -22.92
N ILE A 343 11.87 11.67 -23.41
CA ILE A 343 13.03 11.31 -22.58
C ILE A 343 13.88 12.55 -22.29
N LYS A 344 14.25 12.77 -21.01
CA LYS A 344 15.12 13.88 -20.57
C LYS A 344 16.54 13.74 -21.15
N ASN A 345 17.28 14.84 -21.28
CA ASN A 345 18.61 14.83 -21.91
C ASN A 345 19.64 13.97 -21.15
N ASP A 346 19.65 14.02 -19.81
CA ASP A 346 20.53 13.17 -18.99
C ASP A 346 20.23 11.68 -19.22
N THR A 347 18.95 11.35 -19.27
CA THR A 347 18.47 10.00 -19.57
C THR A 347 18.87 9.52 -20.98
N LYS A 348 18.88 10.41 -21.99
CA LYS A 348 19.38 10.07 -23.33
C LYS A 348 20.86 9.71 -23.30
N LYS A 349 21.67 10.46 -22.54
CA LYS A 349 23.10 10.18 -22.36
C LYS A 349 23.31 8.80 -21.71
N THR A 350 22.59 8.51 -20.63
CA THR A 350 22.58 7.19 -19.98
C THR A 350 22.22 6.07 -20.96
N ILE A 351 21.16 6.24 -21.76
CA ILE A 351 20.74 5.28 -22.78
C ILE A 351 21.84 5.05 -23.83
N SER A 352 22.51 6.11 -24.28
CA SER A 352 23.63 6.00 -25.21
C SER A 352 24.83 5.26 -24.59
N GLU A 353 25.16 5.53 -23.33
CA GLU A 353 26.24 4.83 -22.60
C GLU A 353 25.95 3.33 -22.45
N ILE A 354 24.71 2.96 -22.10
CA ILE A 354 24.27 1.56 -22.02
C ILE A 354 24.44 0.84 -23.37
N ASN A 355 23.99 1.47 -24.46
CA ASN A 355 24.06 0.89 -25.81
C ASN A 355 25.49 0.77 -26.33
N ALA A 356 26.34 1.76 -26.04
CA ALA A 356 27.74 1.75 -26.45
C ALA A 356 28.51 0.59 -25.79
N LEU A 357 28.28 0.35 -24.50
CA LEU A 357 28.97 -0.70 -23.76
C LEU A 357 28.55 -2.12 -24.16
N ALA A 358 27.29 -2.33 -24.53
CA ALA A 358 26.85 -3.61 -25.09
C ALA A 358 27.47 -3.91 -26.47
N SER A 359 27.74 -2.87 -27.26
CA SER A 359 28.36 -2.98 -28.59
C SER A 359 29.85 -3.31 -28.51
N THR A 360 30.55 -2.85 -27.46
CA THR A 360 31.95 -3.23 -27.22
C THR A 360 32.10 -4.70 -26.79
N THR A 361 31.12 -5.25 -26.08
CA THR A 361 31.13 -6.65 -25.64
C THR A 361 30.92 -7.63 -26.80
N THR A 362 30.13 -7.26 -27.81
CA THR A 362 29.92 -8.08 -29.03
C THR A 362 31.14 -8.11 -29.96
N HIS A 363 32.11 -7.21 -29.79
CA HIS A 363 33.32 -7.10 -30.62
C HIS A 363 34.59 -7.70 -29.99
N ARG A 364 34.49 -8.55 -28.96
CA ARG A 364 35.66 -9.33 -28.52
C ARG A 364 36.07 -10.27 -29.67
N PRO A 365 37.29 -10.14 -30.24
CA PRO A 365 37.62 -10.76 -31.51
C PRO A 365 37.62 -12.28 -31.36
N LYS A 366 36.78 -12.95 -32.15
CA LYS A 366 36.98 -14.36 -32.49
C LYS A 366 38.41 -14.49 -32.98
N ALA A 367 39.21 -15.30 -32.28
CA ALA A 367 40.55 -15.67 -32.70
C ALA A 367 40.51 -16.06 -34.19
N LYS A 368 41.30 -15.38 -35.01
CA LYS A 368 41.45 -15.63 -36.45
C LYS A 368 41.80 -17.09 -36.66
N LYS A 369 40.83 -17.91 -37.06
CA LYS A 369 41.12 -19.19 -37.74
C LYS A 369 41.53 -18.84 -39.16
N SER A 370 42.84 -18.98 -39.39
CA SER A 370 43.49 -18.89 -40.69
C SER A 370 42.76 -19.73 -41.74
N GLU A 371 42.46 -19.09 -42.86
CA GLU A 371 41.99 -19.73 -44.09
C GLU A 371 43.04 -20.75 -44.59
N ALA A 372 42.59 -21.97 -44.88
CA ALA A 372 43.26 -22.86 -45.81
C ALA A 372 42.22 -23.30 -46.86
N LYS A 373 42.38 -22.78 -48.07
CA LYS A 373 41.72 -23.26 -49.29
C LYS A 373 42.22 -24.66 -49.62
N SER A 374 41.30 -25.59 -49.89
CA SER A 374 41.57 -26.68 -50.84
C SER A 374 40.28 -27.09 -51.57
N THR A 375 40.39 -27.07 -52.89
CA THR A 375 39.41 -27.35 -53.93
C THR A 375 39.04 -28.84 -54.08
N ALA A 376 37.73 -29.07 -54.29
CA ALA A 376 37.06 -30.03 -55.18
C ALA A 376 37.44 -31.53 -55.20
N LYS A 377 36.46 -32.40 -54.91
CA LYS A 377 35.96 -33.42 -55.87
C LYS A 377 34.62 -34.05 -55.44
N LYS A 378 33.87 -34.47 -56.47
CA LYS A 378 32.47 -34.88 -56.52
C LYS A 378 32.41 -36.40 -56.76
N THR A 379 31.62 -37.17 -55.99
CA THR A 379 31.06 -38.48 -56.41
C THR A 379 29.94 -39.00 -55.49
N THR A 380 28.72 -38.97 -56.05
CA THR A 380 27.60 -39.93 -56.11
C THR A 380 27.40 -41.11 -55.11
N ASN A 381 26.13 -41.25 -54.66
CA ASN A 381 25.31 -42.43 -54.27
C ASN A 381 25.81 -43.36 -53.13
N THR A 382 25.01 -43.85 -52.18
CA THR A 382 23.80 -44.71 -52.35
C THR A 382 23.06 -44.96 -51.01
N ARG A 383 21.73 -45.13 -51.07
CA ARG A 383 20.80 -46.00 -50.28
C ARG A 383 20.95 -46.24 -48.75
N THR A 384 19.82 -46.00 -48.07
CA THR A 384 19.27 -46.54 -46.80
C THR A 384 19.34 -48.09 -46.67
N PRO A 385 19.23 -48.74 -45.46
CA PRO A 385 18.10 -48.57 -44.51
C PRO A 385 18.32 -48.76 -42.98
N ARG A 386 17.40 -48.16 -42.19
CA ARG A 386 16.62 -48.70 -41.05
C ARG A 386 17.32 -49.61 -40.00
N ASN A 387 17.34 -49.16 -38.72
CA ASN A 387 16.67 -49.87 -37.60
C ASN A 387 16.74 -49.11 -36.25
N LYS A 388 15.59 -49.10 -35.56
CA LYS A 388 15.44 -48.87 -34.10
C LYS A 388 15.80 -50.17 -33.36
N PRO A 389 16.07 -50.13 -32.05
CA PRO A 389 14.99 -50.46 -31.12
C PRO A 389 14.91 -49.56 -29.88
N LYS A 390 13.71 -49.58 -29.29
CA LYS A 390 13.32 -49.07 -27.97
C LYS A 390 13.91 -49.96 -26.88
N GLU A 391 14.27 -49.40 -25.74
CA GLU A 391 14.13 -50.05 -24.42
C GLU A 391 14.18 -49.01 -23.28
N GLU A 392 13.08 -48.97 -22.52
CA GLU A 392 12.90 -48.52 -21.13
C GLU A 392 12.11 -49.68 -20.46
N PRO A 393 12.00 -49.82 -19.12
CA PRO A 393 12.68 -49.10 -18.03
C PRO A 393 13.30 -50.07 -16.99
N VAL A 394 14.15 -49.57 -16.08
CA VAL A 394 14.44 -50.28 -14.81
C VAL A 394 14.23 -49.33 -13.64
N VAL A 395 13.25 -49.71 -12.83
CA VAL A 395 12.96 -49.24 -11.47
C VAL A 395 14.01 -49.81 -10.52
N VAL A 396 14.64 -48.96 -9.71
CA VAL A 396 15.19 -49.37 -8.40
C VAL A 396 14.90 -48.27 -7.39
N ASN A 397 14.02 -48.62 -6.44
CA ASN A 397 13.90 -48.02 -5.11
C ASN A 397 15.16 -48.34 -4.29
N GLU A 398 15.67 -47.41 -3.50
CA GLU A 398 15.75 -47.56 -2.04
C GLU A 398 16.31 -46.31 -1.31
N ASN A 399 15.47 -45.82 -0.40
CA ASN A 399 15.72 -45.16 0.88
C ASN A 399 17.16 -44.93 1.37
N ARG A 400 17.42 -43.69 1.85
CA ARG A 400 17.52 -43.42 3.29
C ARG A 400 17.22 -41.98 3.63
#